data_AF-A0A5K3FYG1-F1
#
_entry.id   AF-A0A5K3FYG1-F1
#
_cell.length_a   1.000
_cell.length_b   1.000
_cell.length_c   1.000
_cell.angle_alpha   90.00
_cell.angle_beta   90.00
_cell.angle_gamma   90.00
#
_symmetry.space_group_name_H-M   'P 1'
#
loop_
_entity.id
_entity.type
_entity.pdbx_description
1 polymer ?
#
loop_
_entity_poly.entity_id
_entity_poly.type
_entity_poly.pdbx_seq_one_letter_code
_entity_poly.pdbx_strand_id
1 'polypeptide(L)'
;PVIPTDFYESTVSLAGQTDPTQSGRPADLEALLSSLPKRSFATLRHVMQHVGFILCHQRVLKVRLSSRLTRPDERQKIDRLDDPRLVLNIFSQSLLRPPWRQIVKLASADNNYKHLLALERVFEYFVRPHESGAGGAGTSLPLTTRSVSS
;
A
#
# COMPACT_ATOMS: atom_id res chain seq x y z
N PRO A 1 -11.99 -13.48 -1.54
CA PRO A 1 -10.93 -12.45 -1.49
C PRO A 1 -11.50 -11.18 -0.83
N VAL A 2 -10.67 -10.26 -0.33
CA VAL A 2 -11.16 -9.00 0.27
C VAL A 2 -11.83 -8.12 -0.79
N ILE A 3 -11.19 -7.97 -1.95
CA ILE A 3 -11.78 -7.43 -3.17
C ILE A 3 -12.63 -8.56 -3.78
N PRO A 4 -13.95 -8.41 -3.97
CA PRO A 4 -14.78 -9.49 -4.52
C PRO A 4 -14.38 -9.83 -5.96
N THR A 5 -14.66 -11.07 -6.38
CA THR A 5 -14.27 -11.56 -7.72
C THR A 5 -14.87 -10.76 -8.86
N ASP A 6 -16.01 -10.12 -8.65
CA ASP A 6 -16.72 -9.36 -9.68
C ASP A 6 -16.02 -8.01 -9.97
N PHE A 7 -15.23 -7.52 -9.01
CA PHE A 7 -14.37 -6.34 -9.14
C PHE A 7 -12.96 -6.69 -9.65
N TYR A 8 -12.68 -7.96 -9.94
CA TYR A 8 -11.33 -8.44 -10.26
C TYR A 8 -10.73 -7.73 -11.48
N GLU A 9 -11.40 -7.79 -12.65
CA GLU A 9 -10.84 -7.21 -13.88
C GLU A 9 -10.74 -5.68 -13.77
N SER A 10 -11.71 -5.02 -13.14
CA SER A 10 -11.69 -3.57 -12.85
C SER A 10 -10.60 -3.15 -11.87
N THR A 11 -10.15 -4.06 -11.00
CA THR A 11 -8.98 -3.82 -10.14
C THR A 11 -7.69 -4.04 -10.92
N VAL A 12 -7.62 -5.12 -11.70
CA VAL A 12 -6.44 -5.48 -12.50
C VAL A 12 -6.15 -4.44 -13.61
N SER A 13 -7.18 -3.80 -14.17
CA SER A 13 -7.01 -2.74 -15.18
C SER A 13 -6.26 -1.51 -14.65
N LEU A 14 -6.30 -1.24 -13.34
CA LEU A 14 -5.51 -0.18 -12.69
C LEU A 14 -3.99 -0.34 -12.90
N ALA A 15 -3.53 -1.57 -13.12
CA ALA A 15 -2.12 -1.86 -13.37
C ALA A 15 -1.63 -1.39 -14.76
N GLY A 16 -2.52 -1.37 -15.76
CA GLY A 16 -2.18 -1.04 -17.14
C GLY A 16 -2.05 0.47 -17.41
N GLN A 17 -2.58 1.30 -16.51
CA GLN A 17 -2.42 2.74 -16.58
C GLN A 17 -1.18 3.14 -15.75
N THR A 18 -0.06 3.36 -16.44
CA THR A 18 1.27 3.55 -15.82
C THR A 18 1.78 5.00 -15.88
N ASP A 19 1.13 5.86 -16.67
CA ASP A 19 1.65 7.19 -17.02
C ASP A 19 1.30 8.25 -15.95
N PRO A 20 2.26 8.87 -15.24
CA PRO A 20 1.97 9.78 -14.12
C PRO A 20 1.44 11.16 -14.57
N THR A 21 1.38 11.42 -15.87
CA THR A 21 0.97 12.70 -16.47
C THR A 21 -0.55 12.84 -16.67
N GLN A 22 -1.33 11.76 -16.57
CA GLN A 22 -2.77 11.80 -16.82
C GLN A 22 -3.56 12.23 -15.57
N SER A 23 -4.13 13.42 -15.59
CA SER A 23 -4.79 14.06 -14.44
C SER A 23 -6.19 13.51 -14.08
N GLY A 24 -6.80 12.66 -14.91
CA GLY A 24 -8.11 12.02 -14.64
C GLY A 24 -8.08 10.81 -13.70
N ARG A 25 -6.88 10.44 -13.20
CA ARG A 25 -6.59 9.13 -12.61
C ARG A 25 -7.16 8.77 -11.24
N PRO A 26 -7.37 9.68 -10.26
CA PRO A 26 -7.94 9.26 -8.97
C PRO A 26 -9.41 8.82 -9.12
N ALA A 27 -10.14 9.34 -10.10
CA ALA A 27 -11.56 9.06 -10.29
C ALA A 27 -11.88 7.58 -10.55
N ASP A 28 -11.09 6.87 -11.36
CA ASP A 28 -11.28 5.43 -11.60
C ASP A 28 -11.13 4.60 -10.32
N LEU A 29 -10.10 4.93 -9.51
CA LEU A 29 -9.81 4.25 -8.26
C LEU A 29 -10.85 4.59 -7.18
N GLU A 30 -11.28 5.85 -7.10
CA GLU A 30 -12.35 6.29 -6.20
C GLU A 30 -13.70 5.68 -6.58
N ALA A 31 -14.03 5.58 -7.87
CA ALA A 31 -15.22 4.88 -8.36
C ALA A 31 -15.18 3.38 -8.05
N LEU A 32 -14.02 2.73 -8.23
CA LEU A 32 -13.82 1.33 -7.83
C LEU A 32 -14.01 1.15 -6.32
N LEU A 33 -13.35 1.97 -5.51
CA LEU A 33 -13.36 1.85 -4.05
C LEU A 33 -14.71 2.21 -3.43
N SER A 34 -15.44 3.18 -3.99
CA SER A 34 -16.79 3.57 -3.54
C SER A 34 -17.86 2.55 -3.94
N SER A 35 -17.66 1.78 -5.01
CA SER A 35 -18.56 0.70 -5.43
C SER A 35 -18.30 -0.63 -4.71
N LEU A 36 -17.18 -0.79 -3.98
CA LEU A 36 -16.92 -1.97 -3.15
C LEU A 36 -17.97 -2.12 -2.02
N PRO A 37 -18.32 -3.37 -1.63
CA PRO A 37 -19.10 -3.62 -0.42
C PRO A 37 -18.44 -2.97 0.81
N LYS A 38 -19.22 -2.31 1.68
CA LYS A 38 -18.73 -1.56 2.85
C LYS A 38 -17.71 -2.33 3.70
N ARG A 39 -17.94 -3.64 3.90
CA ARG A 39 -17.02 -4.54 4.63
C ARG A 39 -15.69 -4.72 3.88
N SER A 40 -15.74 -4.97 2.57
CA SER A 40 -14.54 -5.08 1.72
C SER A 40 -13.71 -3.80 1.74
N PHE A 41 -14.34 -2.64 1.56
CA PHE A 41 -13.66 -1.34 1.64
C PHE A 41 -12.99 -1.12 3.00
N ALA A 42 -13.72 -1.34 4.11
CA ALA A 42 -13.18 -1.17 5.45
C ALA A 42 -12.01 -2.13 5.75
N THR A 43 -12.11 -3.40 5.35
CA THR A 43 -11.03 -4.37 5.49
C THR A 43 -9.82 -4.00 4.62
N LEU A 44 -10.03 -3.57 3.38
CA LEU A 44 -8.96 -3.17 2.47
C LEU A 44 -8.21 -1.94 3.00
N ARG A 45 -8.94 -0.90 3.44
CA ARG A 45 -8.37 0.28 4.12
C ARG A 45 -7.53 -0.11 5.33
N HIS A 46 -8.08 -0.95 6.21
CA HIS A 46 -7.38 -1.39 7.42
C HIS A 46 -6.07 -2.13 7.10
N VAL A 47 -6.10 -3.05 6.13
CA VAL A 47 -4.88 -3.77 5.67
C VAL A 47 -3.86 -2.79 5.11
N MET A 48 -4.24 -1.86 4.24
CA MET A 48 -3.28 -0.91 3.65
C MET A 48 -2.67 0.03 4.68
N GLN A 49 -3.47 0.54 5.63
CA GLN A 49 -2.97 1.32 6.76
C GLN A 49 -2.01 0.52 7.64
N HIS A 50 -2.27 -0.77 7.87
CA HIS A 50 -1.38 -1.64 8.62
C HIS A 50 -0.08 -1.94 7.86
N VAL A 51 -0.11 -2.10 6.53
CA VAL A 51 1.09 -2.19 5.69
C VAL A 51 1.90 -0.89 5.79
N GLY A 52 1.25 0.28 5.76
CA GLY A 52 1.91 1.58 5.97
C GLY A 52 2.62 1.69 7.32
N PHE A 53 1.99 1.18 8.39
CA PHE A 53 2.58 1.09 9.72
C PHE A 53 3.80 0.15 9.75
N ILE A 54 3.71 -1.05 9.14
CA ILE A 54 4.84 -1.97 9.01
C ILE A 54 6.03 -1.28 8.32
N LEU A 55 5.79 -0.59 7.20
CA LEU A 55 6.83 0.10 6.43
C LEU A 55 7.47 1.27 7.20
N CYS A 56 6.70 1.96 8.05
CA CYS A 56 7.25 2.97 8.97
C CYS A 56 8.29 2.34 9.91
N HIS A 57 7.96 1.19 10.52
CA HIS A 57 8.91 0.43 11.35
C HIS A 57 10.10 -0.10 10.54
N GLN A 58 9.88 -0.62 9.33
CA GLN A 58 10.97 -1.09 8.46
C GLN A 58 11.93 0.05 8.08
N ARG A 59 11.44 1.27 7.84
CA ARG A 59 12.30 2.44 7.58
C ARG A 59 13.18 2.79 8.77
N VAL A 60 12.65 2.72 10.00
CA VAL A 60 13.46 2.92 11.22
C VAL A 60 14.51 1.81 11.39
N LEU A 61 14.16 0.56 11.10
CA LEU A 61 15.11 -0.56 11.11
C LEU A 61 16.19 -0.40 10.04
N LYS A 62 15.83 -0.03 8.81
CA LYS A 62 16.73 0.30 7.70
C LYS A 62 17.77 1.33 8.13
N VAL A 63 17.37 2.48 8.64
CA VAL A 63 18.30 3.53 9.14
C VAL A 63 19.25 3.00 10.21
N ARG A 64 18.75 2.21 11.18
CA ARG A 64 19.57 1.63 12.25
C ARG A 64 20.56 0.56 11.79
N LEU A 65 20.22 -0.18 10.73
CA LEU A 65 21.07 -1.25 10.20
C LEU A 65 22.07 -0.73 9.16
N SER A 66 21.70 0.25 8.34
CA SER A 66 22.60 0.90 7.37
C SER A 66 23.83 1.53 8.03
N SER A 67 23.75 1.95 9.30
CA SER A 67 24.90 2.45 10.07
C SER A 67 25.83 1.33 10.60
N ARG A 68 25.39 0.07 10.59
CA ARG A 68 26.12 -1.09 11.14
C ARG A 68 26.68 -2.02 10.06
N LEU A 69 26.10 -2.03 8.87
CA LEU A 69 26.55 -2.90 7.77
C LEU A 69 27.76 -2.30 7.03
N THR A 70 28.84 -3.06 6.96
CA THR A 70 30.06 -2.71 6.21
C THR A 70 30.10 -3.31 4.80
N ARG A 71 29.32 -4.38 4.53
CA ARG A 71 29.32 -5.08 3.23
C ARG A 71 28.27 -4.49 2.26
N PRO A 72 28.59 -4.35 0.97
CA PRO A 72 27.68 -3.77 -0.02
C PRO A 72 26.44 -4.65 -0.29
N ASP A 73 26.60 -5.98 -0.36
CA ASP A 73 25.51 -6.91 -0.66
C ASP A 73 24.43 -6.94 0.42
N GLU A 74 24.83 -6.70 1.67
CA GLU A 74 23.93 -6.61 2.81
C GLU A 74 23.16 -5.29 2.78
N ARG A 75 23.82 -4.18 2.42
CA ARG A 75 23.18 -2.87 2.22
C ARG A 75 22.11 -2.92 1.12
N GLN A 76 22.41 -3.54 -0.02
CA GLN A 76 21.44 -3.65 -1.13
C GLN A 76 20.15 -4.40 -0.75
N LYS A 77 20.23 -5.40 0.14
CA LYS A 77 19.06 -6.08 0.70
C LYS A 77 18.26 -5.18 1.64
N ILE A 78 18.95 -4.40 2.47
CA ILE A 78 18.36 -3.45 3.41
C ILE A 78 17.72 -2.25 2.71
N ASP A 79 18.25 -1.81 1.56
CA ASP A 79 17.70 -0.70 0.80
C ASP A 79 16.28 -0.95 0.29
N ARG A 80 15.84 -2.21 0.21
CA ARG A 80 14.47 -2.59 -0.17
C ARG A 80 13.51 -2.79 1.00
N LEU A 81 13.94 -2.68 2.26
CA LEU A 81 13.08 -2.98 3.43
C LEU A 81 11.83 -2.09 3.54
N ASP A 82 11.87 -0.86 3.03
CA ASP A 82 10.74 0.06 2.99
C ASP A 82 10.03 0.12 1.63
N ASP A 83 10.28 -0.86 0.73
CA ASP A 83 9.49 -1.07 -0.48
C ASP A 83 8.12 -1.71 -0.15
N PRO A 84 6.99 -1.02 -0.37
CA PRO A 84 5.66 -1.57 -0.11
C PRO A 84 5.38 -2.86 -0.90
N ARG A 85 5.99 -3.03 -2.07
CA ARG A 85 5.74 -4.16 -2.97
C ARG A 85 6.12 -5.50 -2.32
N LEU A 86 7.15 -5.52 -1.47
CA LEU A 86 7.56 -6.73 -0.76
C LEU A 86 6.44 -7.25 0.16
N VAL A 87 5.76 -6.36 0.88
CA VAL A 87 4.68 -6.69 1.80
C VAL A 87 3.38 -6.96 1.02
N LEU A 88 3.04 -6.12 0.04
CA LEU A 88 1.84 -6.27 -0.78
C LEU A 88 1.82 -7.59 -1.57
N ASN A 89 2.98 -8.08 -2.03
CA ASN A 89 3.08 -9.36 -2.73
C ASN A 89 2.73 -10.57 -1.82
N ILE A 90 2.91 -10.47 -0.49
CA ILE A 90 2.47 -11.52 0.45
C ILE A 90 0.93 -11.57 0.52
N PHE A 91 0.28 -10.41 0.44
CA PHE A 91 -1.17 -10.29 0.54
C PHE A 91 -1.91 -10.45 -0.79
N SER A 92 -1.21 -10.43 -1.94
CA SER A 92 -1.82 -10.31 -3.27
C SER A 92 -2.96 -11.31 -3.50
N GLN A 93 -2.65 -12.61 -3.32
CA GLN A 93 -3.56 -13.75 -3.55
C GLN A 93 -4.71 -13.90 -2.54
N SER A 94 -4.66 -13.13 -1.45
CA SER A 94 -5.68 -13.07 -0.39
C SER A 94 -6.60 -11.87 -0.59
N LEU A 95 -6.04 -10.72 -1.01
CA LEU A 95 -6.78 -9.51 -1.28
C LEU A 95 -7.51 -9.57 -2.63
N LEU A 96 -6.84 -10.06 -3.67
CA LEU A 96 -7.31 -10.10 -5.05
C LEU A 96 -7.14 -11.52 -5.62
N ARG A 97 -8.19 -12.08 -6.21
CA ARG A 97 -8.15 -13.42 -6.84
C ARG A 97 -9.08 -13.45 -8.05
N PRO A 98 -8.67 -14.05 -9.19
CA PRO A 98 -9.53 -14.21 -10.35
C PRO A 98 -10.77 -15.07 -10.01
N PRO A 99 -11.86 -14.91 -10.77
CA PRO A 99 -12.98 -15.84 -10.73
C PRO A 99 -12.51 -17.25 -11.10
N TRP A 100 -13.20 -18.29 -10.60
CA TRP A 100 -12.78 -19.69 -10.74
C TRP A 100 -12.53 -20.12 -12.20
N ARG A 101 -13.36 -19.62 -13.13
CA ARG A 101 -13.22 -19.84 -14.59
C ARG A 101 -11.88 -19.36 -15.17
N GLN A 102 -11.16 -18.51 -14.46
CA GLN A 102 -9.87 -17.94 -14.84
C GLN A 102 -8.76 -18.29 -13.85
N ILE A 103 -8.92 -19.32 -12.99
CA ILE A 103 -7.96 -19.63 -11.92
C ILE A 103 -6.52 -19.87 -12.44
N VAL A 104 -6.38 -20.34 -13.69
CA VAL A 104 -5.09 -20.50 -14.39
C VAL A 104 -4.30 -19.19 -14.50
N LYS A 105 -4.97 -18.02 -14.51
CA LYS A 105 -4.31 -16.70 -14.46
C LYS A 105 -3.40 -16.57 -13.21
N LEU A 106 -3.65 -17.31 -12.13
CA LEU A 106 -2.78 -17.29 -10.94
C LEU A 106 -1.36 -17.81 -11.19
N ALA A 107 -1.18 -18.73 -12.13
CA ALA A 107 0.14 -19.25 -12.48
C ALA A 107 0.93 -18.31 -13.44
N SER A 108 0.30 -17.24 -13.95
CA SER A 108 0.94 -16.30 -14.86
C SER A 108 1.72 -15.22 -14.09
N ALA A 109 3.02 -15.13 -14.35
CA ALA A 109 3.90 -14.10 -13.78
C ALA A 109 3.45 -12.67 -14.13
N ASP A 110 2.97 -12.45 -15.36
CA ASP A 110 2.39 -11.18 -15.81
C ASP A 110 1.14 -10.80 -15.00
N ASN A 111 0.28 -11.77 -14.69
CA ASN A 111 -0.92 -11.52 -13.90
C ASN A 111 -0.58 -11.22 -12.43
N ASN A 112 0.40 -11.90 -11.83
CA ASN A 112 0.86 -11.57 -10.47
C ASN A 112 1.53 -10.18 -10.42
N TYR A 113 2.27 -9.79 -11.46
CA TYR A 113 2.82 -8.44 -11.58
C TYR A 113 1.72 -7.37 -11.67
N LYS A 114 0.66 -7.62 -12.46
CA LYS A 114 -0.52 -6.73 -12.54
C LYS A 114 -1.26 -6.65 -11.21
N HIS A 115 -1.40 -7.74 -10.46
CA HIS A 115 -1.99 -7.70 -9.11
C HIS A 115 -1.20 -6.80 -8.17
N LEU A 116 0.13 -6.92 -8.20
CA LEU A 116 1.02 -6.13 -7.37
C LEU A 116 0.93 -4.62 -7.69
N LEU A 117 0.94 -4.25 -8.98
CA LEU A 117 0.76 -2.86 -9.41
C LEU A 117 -0.61 -2.29 -9.03
N ALA A 118 -1.68 -3.05 -9.20
CA ALA A 118 -3.02 -2.62 -8.80
C ALA A 118 -3.11 -2.38 -7.28
N LEU A 119 -2.56 -3.30 -6.49
CA LEU A 119 -2.53 -3.17 -5.02
C LEU A 119 -1.62 -2.05 -4.53
N GLU A 120 -0.53 -1.74 -5.26
CA GLU A 120 0.31 -0.57 -4.99
C GLU A 120 -0.50 0.73 -5.10
N ARG A 121 -1.38 0.88 -6.10
CA ARG A 121 -2.24 2.07 -6.23
C ARG A 121 -3.28 2.17 -5.12
N VAL A 122 -3.89 1.04 -4.76
CA VAL A 122 -4.82 0.96 -3.62
C VAL A 122 -4.10 1.33 -2.31
N PHE A 123 -2.85 0.87 -2.13
CA PHE A 123 -2.01 1.25 -1.00
C PHE A 123 -1.70 2.75 -1.00
N GLU A 124 -1.24 3.31 -2.12
CA GLU A 124 -0.96 4.74 -2.24
C GLU A 124 -2.19 5.60 -1.88
N TYR A 125 -3.39 5.24 -2.36
CA TYR A 125 -4.63 5.95 -2.02
C TYR A 125 -4.93 5.97 -0.51
N PHE A 126 -4.72 4.86 0.20
CA PHE A 126 -5.02 4.80 1.65
C PHE A 126 -3.91 5.30 2.58
N VAL A 127 -2.68 5.45 2.07
CA VAL A 127 -1.48 5.70 2.89
C VAL A 127 -0.72 6.98 2.50
N ARG A 128 -0.78 7.43 1.24
CA ARG A 128 -0.27 8.76 0.86
C ARG A 128 -1.21 9.81 1.49
N PRO A 129 -0.69 10.90 2.09
CA PRO A 129 -1.54 11.98 2.56
C PRO A 129 -2.27 12.58 1.36
N HIS A 130 -3.60 12.47 1.34
CA HIS A 130 -4.42 13.28 0.45
C HIS A 130 -4.30 14.74 0.91
N GLU A 131 -3.70 15.58 0.08
CA GLU A 131 -3.80 17.05 0.21
C GLU A 131 -5.20 17.52 -0.23
N SER A 132 -6.24 17.02 0.45
CA SER A 132 -7.58 17.60 0.39
C SER A 132 -7.65 18.72 1.41
N GLY A 133 -7.61 19.96 0.91
CA GLY A 133 -7.71 21.15 1.73
C GLY A 133 -9.03 21.25 2.51
N ALA A 134 -8.97 20.98 3.80
CA ALA A 134 -9.91 21.48 4.80
C ALA A 134 -9.15 21.60 6.14
N GLY A 135 -9.19 22.78 6.76
CA GLY A 135 -8.48 23.03 8.01
C GLY A 135 -8.96 22.10 9.12
N GLY A 136 -8.05 21.32 9.71
CA GLY A 136 -8.39 20.28 10.67
C GLY A 136 -7.23 19.97 11.61
N ALA A 137 -6.95 20.92 12.51
CA ALA A 137 -6.13 20.81 13.72
C ALA A 137 -4.95 19.81 13.66
N GLY A 138 -3.74 20.36 13.44
CA GLY A 138 -2.53 19.65 13.83
C GLY A 138 -2.59 19.36 15.34
N THR A 139 -2.70 18.09 15.71
CA THR A 139 -2.56 17.63 17.11
C THR A 139 -1.11 17.72 17.51
N SER A 140 -0.67 18.93 17.83
CA SER A 140 0.57 19.22 18.54
C SER A 140 0.63 18.35 19.80
N LEU A 141 1.49 17.33 19.80
CA LEU A 141 1.81 16.58 21.01
C LEU A 141 2.40 17.56 22.03
N PRO A 142 1.79 17.72 23.23
CA PRO A 142 2.37 18.59 24.25
C PRO A 142 3.66 17.95 24.79
N LEU A 143 4.79 18.57 24.46
CA LEU A 143 6.07 18.31 25.12
C LEU A 143 5.98 18.79 26.57
N THR A 144 5.58 17.90 27.47
CA THR A 144 5.62 18.16 28.92
C THR A 144 7.07 18.20 29.40
N THR A 145 7.68 19.38 29.35
CA THR A 145 8.96 19.65 30.01
C THR A 145 8.77 19.62 31.52
N ARG A 146 9.17 18.50 32.13
CA ARG A 146 9.10 18.32 33.58
C ARG A 146 10.23 19.12 34.24
N SER A 147 9.92 20.34 34.65
CA SER A 147 10.85 21.19 35.40
C SER A 147 11.18 20.52 36.74
N VAL A 148 12.48 20.36 37.01
CA VAL A 148 12.99 19.92 38.32
C VAL A 148 13.58 21.14 38.98
N SER A 149 12.92 21.62 40.04
CA SER A 149 13.48 22.66 40.91
C SER A 149 14.26 22.01 42.04
N SER A 150 15.53 22.38 42.16
CA SER A 150 16.35 22.20 43.36
C SER A 150 16.04 23.25 44.42
#